data_AF-A0A3D4V5K4-F1
#
_entry.id   AF-A0A3D4V5K4-F1
#
_cell.length_a   1.000
_cell.length_b   1.000
_cell.length_c   1.000
_cell.angle_alpha   90.00
_cell.angle_beta   90.00
_cell.angle_gamma   90.00
#
_symmetry.space_group_name_H-M   'P 1'
#
loop_
_entity.id
_entity.type
_entity.pdbx_description
1 polymer ?
#
loop_
_entity_poly.entity_id
_entity_poly.type
_entity_poly.pdbx_seq_one_letter_code
_entity_poly.pdbx_strand_id
1 'polypeptide(L)'
;MSESSRDEQARPTPPSVGKLEKYVLAHANREGLAVGRVRHWISFMMLSGALDRAAGRPAGPRFIVKGGVALELRLPTRARATEDLDIVAVCDKDDLIAALDEALREPYHDCTFSRRAETRPLGDRALRVWVQIAYRSQRWATIQVDLARPDGADAETERLPSIPLSSFGLIGPADVACLSMRYHVAQKFHGMTKVPRHGGENDRFRDAVDLLLLRELLHGTSLQAIREACEDTFRIRAEHPWPPAIVLPPSWREPYAAMARALGIQETNLDAAERALREFLAAIEAA
;
A
#
# COMPACT_ATOMS: atom_id res chain seq x y z
N MET A 1 1.65 5.38 -35.42
CA MET A 1 0.49 4.51 -35.72
C MET A 1 0.28 3.62 -34.51
N SER A 2 -0.33 4.12 -33.44
CA SER A 2 -1.78 4.35 -33.23
C SER A 2 -2.55 3.05 -33.01
N GLU A 3 -2.63 2.64 -31.75
CA GLU A 3 -3.62 1.77 -31.10
C GLU A 3 -3.14 1.73 -29.64
N SER A 4 -3.81 2.22 -28.59
CA SER A 4 -5.23 2.37 -28.33
C SER A 4 -5.38 3.40 -27.20
N SER A 5 -5.73 4.65 -27.54
CA SER A 5 -6.52 5.49 -26.64
C SER A 5 -7.97 5.01 -26.79
N ARG A 6 -8.30 3.84 -26.23
CA ARG A 6 -9.70 3.47 -26.06
C ARG A 6 -10.24 4.40 -24.99
N ASP A 7 -11.05 5.36 -25.43
CA ASP A 7 -11.83 6.23 -24.56
C ASP A 7 -12.36 5.42 -23.38
N GLU A 8 -11.90 5.78 -22.18
CA GLU A 8 -12.42 5.24 -20.93
C GLU A 8 -13.81 5.83 -20.74
N GLN A 9 -14.79 5.25 -21.44
CA GLN A 9 -16.14 5.77 -21.47
C GLN A 9 -16.73 5.64 -20.08
N ALA A 10 -16.89 6.79 -19.40
CA ALA A 10 -17.41 6.87 -18.06
C ALA A 10 -18.75 6.12 -17.99
N ARG A 11 -18.83 5.14 -17.09
CA ARG A 11 -20.07 4.38 -16.91
C ARG A 11 -21.07 5.19 -16.08
N PRO A 12 -22.38 5.01 -16.29
CA PRO A 12 -23.37 5.59 -15.38
C PRO A 12 -23.23 4.95 -13.99
N THR A 13 -23.44 5.75 -12.95
CA THR A 13 -23.36 5.30 -11.55
C THR A 13 -24.28 4.10 -11.30
N PRO A 14 -23.76 2.99 -10.75
CA PRO A 14 -24.53 1.77 -10.59
C PRO A 14 -25.63 1.95 -9.53
N PRO A 15 -26.91 1.64 -9.81
CA PRO A 15 -28.00 1.86 -8.85
C PRO A 15 -27.97 0.86 -7.68
N SER A 16 -27.19 -0.21 -7.76
CA SER A 16 -27.11 -1.26 -6.75
C SER A 16 -25.73 -1.92 -6.72
N VAL A 17 -25.43 -2.61 -5.62
CA VAL A 17 -24.22 -3.45 -5.49
C VAL A 17 -24.18 -4.47 -6.64
N GLY A 18 -25.29 -5.15 -6.95
CA GLY A 18 -25.34 -6.12 -8.04
C GLY A 18 -24.97 -5.55 -9.42
N LYS A 19 -25.28 -4.26 -9.69
CA LYS A 19 -24.82 -3.61 -10.93
C LYS A 19 -23.34 -3.22 -10.86
N LEU A 20 -22.86 -2.77 -9.71
CA LEU A 20 -21.44 -2.49 -9.48
C LEU A 20 -20.59 -3.76 -9.67
N GLU A 21 -21.02 -4.91 -9.15
CA GLU A 21 -20.37 -6.21 -9.37
C GLU A 21 -20.25 -6.57 -10.86
N LYS A 22 -21.30 -6.31 -11.65
CA LYS A 22 -21.26 -6.53 -13.10
C LYS A 22 -20.21 -5.63 -13.77
N TYR A 23 -20.05 -4.40 -13.29
CA TYR A 23 -19.02 -3.50 -13.81
C TYR A 23 -17.62 -3.95 -13.46
N VAL A 24 -17.41 -4.41 -12.22
CA VAL A 24 -16.16 -5.02 -11.76
C VAL A 24 -15.81 -6.25 -12.60
N LEU A 25 -16.75 -7.19 -12.76
CA LEU A 25 -16.52 -8.41 -13.56
C LEU A 25 -16.17 -8.08 -15.01
N ALA A 26 -16.89 -7.13 -15.62
CA ALA A 26 -16.61 -6.71 -16.99
C ALA A 26 -15.22 -6.06 -17.13
N HIS A 27 -14.80 -5.25 -16.16
CA HIS A 27 -13.46 -4.65 -16.15
C HIS A 27 -12.38 -5.72 -15.92
N ALA A 28 -12.56 -6.58 -14.92
CA ALA A 28 -11.63 -7.67 -14.61
C ALA A 28 -11.38 -8.58 -15.82
N ASN A 29 -12.44 -9.00 -16.52
CA ASN A 29 -12.32 -9.82 -17.73
C ASN A 29 -11.60 -9.10 -18.87
N ARG A 30 -11.86 -7.79 -19.03
CA ARG A 30 -11.24 -6.98 -20.09
C ARG A 30 -9.75 -6.78 -19.87
N GLU A 31 -9.35 -6.54 -18.62
CA GLU A 31 -7.95 -6.28 -18.25
C GLU A 31 -7.18 -7.56 -17.89
N GLY A 32 -7.82 -8.73 -17.88
CA GLY A 32 -7.20 -9.99 -17.47
C GLY A 32 -6.82 -10.02 -15.98
N LEU A 33 -7.57 -9.30 -15.13
CA LEU A 33 -7.31 -9.16 -13.70
C LEU A 33 -8.22 -10.07 -12.87
N ALA A 34 -7.74 -10.45 -11.68
CA ALA A 34 -8.59 -11.11 -10.70
C ALA A 34 -9.71 -10.16 -10.22
N VAL A 35 -10.95 -10.64 -10.21
CA VAL A 35 -12.13 -9.87 -9.75
C VAL A 35 -11.91 -9.29 -8.34
N GLY A 36 -11.33 -10.07 -7.43
CA GLY A 36 -11.00 -9.63 -6.07
C GLY A 36 -10.10 -8.40 -6.03
N ARG A 37 -9.09 -8.33 -6.91
CA ARG A 37 -8.18 -7.17 -7.02
C ARG A 37 -8.94 -5.91 -7.41
N VAL A 38 -9.81 -6.00 -8.41
CA VAL A 38 -10.62 -4.87 -8.88
C VAL A 38 -11.62 -4.40 -7.81
N ARG A 39 -12.19 -5.34 -7.04
CA ARG A 39 -13.02 -5.00 -5.87
C ARG A 39 -12.23 -4.26 -4.79
N HIS A 40 -10.99 -4.68 -4.55
CA HIS A 40 -10.10 -4.01 -3.61
C HIS A 40 -9.74 -2.59 -4.05
N TRP A 41 -9.50 -2.34 -5.34
CA TRP A 41 -9.28 -0.97 -5.85
C TRP A 41 -10.41 -0.02 -5.47
N ILE A 42 -11.66 -0.39 -5.75
CA ILE A 42 -12.82 0.42 -5.35
C ILE A 42 -12.81 0.64 -3.83
N SER A 43 -12.58 -0.42 -3.06
CA SER A 43 -12.63 -0.37 -1.59
C SER A 43 -11.55 0.55 -1.01
N PHE A 44 -10.31 0.43 -1.50
CA PHE A 44 -9.17 1.24 -1.06
C PHE A 44 -9.29 2.69 -1.49
N MET A 45 -9.73 2.97 -2.72
CA MET A 45 -9.89 4.35 -3.21
C MET A 45 -11.03 5.08 -2.49
N MET A 46 -12.17 4.41 -2.28
CA MET A 46 -13.30 5.00 -1.54
C MET A 46 -12.94 5.26 -0.08
N LEU A 47 -12.23 4.34 0.58
CA LEU A 47 -11.75 4.57 1.95
C LEU A 47 -10.69 5.67 1.99
N SER A 48 -9.71 5.67 1.07
CA SER A 48 -8.66 6.71 1.01
C SER A 48 -9.26 8.10 0.82
N GLY A 49 -10.28 8.25 -0.03
CA GLY A 49 -10.99 9.51 -0.19
C GLY A 49 -11.75 9.98 1.06
N ALA A 50 -12.34 9.04 1.81
CA ALA A 50 -12.97 9.34 3.10
C ALA A 50 -11.95 9.83 4.14
N LEU A 51 -10.77 9.20 4.18
CA LEU A 51 -9.67 9.58 5.06
C LEU A 51 -9.05 10.93 4.67
N ASP A 52 -8.83 11.18 3.38
CA ASP A 52 -8.33 12.46 2.87
C ASP A 52 -9.31 13.61 3.15
N ARG A 53 -10.62 13.38 2.99
CA ARG A 53 -11.65 14.36 3.39
C ARG A 53 -11.54 14.73 4.87
N ALA A 54 -11.32 13.75 5.74
CA ALA A 54 -11.14 14.00 7.17
C ALA A 54 -9.85 14.79 7.45
N ALA A 55 -8.77 14.50 6.73
CA ALA A 55 -7.49 15.21 6.82
C ALA A 55 -7.57 16.66 6.34
N GLY A 56 -8.51 17.00 5.44
CA GLY A 56 -8.74 18.37 4.97
C GLY A 56 -9.40 19.30 5.99
N ARG A 57 -9.84 18.79 7.16
CA ARG A 57 -10.45 19.62 8.21
C ARG A 57 -9.39 20.31 9.06
N PRO A 58 -9.67 21.51 9.62
CA PRO A 58 -8.80 22.11 10.62
C PRO A 58 -8.57 21.14 11.79
N ALA A 59 -7.29 20.90 12.14
CA ALA A 59 -6.88 19.90 13.14
C ALA A 59 -7.40 18.46 12.86
N GLY A 60 -7.70 18.13 11.61
CA GLY A 60 -8.08 16.79 11.19
C GLY A 60 -6.90 15.81 11.28
N PRO A 61 -7.14 14.52 11.58
CA PRO A 61 -6.09 13.52 11.53
C PRO A 61 -5.60 13.35 10.09
N ARG A 62 -4.28 13.22 9.91
CA ARG A 62 -3.69 12.89 8.61
C ARG A 62 -3.54 11.39 8.47
N PHE A 63 -3.92 10.85 7.32
CA PHE A 63 -3.74 9.44 6.99
C PHE A 63 -2.84 9.31 5.77
N ILE A 64 -1.87 8.41 5.84
CA ILE A 64 -0.84 8.24 4.84
C ILE A 64 -0.82 6.77 4.44
N VAL A 65 -1.18 6.48 3.20
CA VAL A 65 -1.15 5.13 2.65
C VAL A 65 0.29 4.67 2.45
N LYS A 66 0.60 3.44 2.83
CA LYS A 66 1.91 2.82 2.57
C LYS A 66 1.74 1.42 1.98
N GLY A 67 2.84 0.69 1.87
CA GLY A 67 2.82 -0.73 1.57
C GLY A 67 2.26 -1.05 0.18
N GLY A 68 1.48 -2.13 0.09
CA GLY A 68 1.02 -2.69 -1.18
C GLY A 68 0.18 -1.72 -2.01
N VAL A 69 -0.73 -0.98 -1.37
CA VAL A 69 -1.60 -0.03 -2.08
C VAL A 69 -0.78 1.12 -2.67
N ALA A 70 0.16 1.68 -1.91
CA ALA A 70 1.06 2.71 -2.44
C ALA A 70 1.89 2.18 -3.63
N LEU A 71 2.29 0.90 -3.60
CA LEU A 71 2.98 0.29 -4.74
C LEU A 71 2.05 0.11 -5.95
N GLU A 72 0.79 -0.29 -5.75
CA GLU A 72 -0.20 -0.35 -6.84
C GLU A 72 -0.47 1.02 -7.47
N LEU A 73 -0.48 2.11 -6.70
CA LEU A 73 -0.60 3.46 -7.26
C LEU A 73 0.62 3.88 -8.09
N ARG A 74 1.82 3.45 -7.69
CA ARG A 74 3.06 3.70 -8.45
C ARG A 74 3.18 2.83 -9.69
N LEU A 75 2.67 1.59 -9.63
CA LEU A 75 2.77 0.57 -10.67
C LEU A 75 1.42 -0.14 -10.92
N PRO A 76 0.40 0.55 -11.48
CA PRO A 76 -0.97 0.02 -11.59
C PRO A 76 -1.08 -1.35 -12.29
N THR A 77 -0.14 -1.67 -13.19
CA THR A 77 -0.14 -2.92 -13.98
C THR A 77 0.96 -3.91 -13.59
N ARG A 78 1.93 -3.51 -12.75
CA ARG A 78 3.12 -4.32 -12.42
C ARG A 78 3.30 -4.60 -10.94
N ALA A 79 2.50 -3.97 -10.07
CA ALA A 79 2.46 -4.32 -8.66
C ALA A 79 1.66 -5.62 -8.45
N ARG A 80 2.05 -6.37 -7.42
CA ARG A 80 1.25 -7.48 -6.91
C ARG A 80 -0.09 -6.96 -6.36
N ALA A 81 -1.11 -7.82 -6.39
CA ALA A 81 -2.35 -7.53 -5.68
C ALA A 81 -2.10 -7.46 -4.17
N THR A 82 -2.79 -6.54 -3.50
CA THR A 82 -2.82 -6.44 -2.03
C THR A 82 -4.23 -6.66 -1.48
N GLU A 83 -4.31 -7.22 -0.28
CA GLU A 83 -5.57 -7.56 0.40
C GLU A 83 -5.90 -6.63 1.57
N ASP A 84 -4.89 -5.90 2.03
CA ASP A 84 -4.95 -4.97 3.13
C ASP A 84 -4.52 -3.56 2.72
N LEU A 85 -4.99 -2.60 3.52
CA LEU A 85 -4.62 -1.21 3.42
C LEU A 85 -3.76 -0.83 4.63
N ASP A 86 -2.47 -0.60 4.38
CA ASP A 86 -1.56 -0.09 5.39
C ASP A 86 -1.63 1.44 5.46
N ILE A 87 -1.84 1.99 6.65
CA ILE A 87 -1.95 3.44 6.88
C ILE A 87 -1.06 3.85 8.05
N VAL A 88 -0.36 4.98 7.90
CA VAL A 88 0.17 5.75 9.03
C VAL A 88 -0.83 6.84 9.36
N ALA A 89 -1.27 6.91 10.62
CA ALA A 89 -2.15 7.98 11.10
C ALA A 89 -1.38 8.93 12.01
N VAL A 90 -1.43 10.23 11.69
CA VAL A 90 -0.85 11.31 12.50
C VAL A 90 -2.02 12.08 13.14
N CYS A 91 -2.12 12.02 14.46
CA CYS A 91 -3.21 12.64 15.22
C CYS A 91 -2.74 13.13 16.61
N ASP A 92 -3.34 14.22 17.09
CA ASP A 92 -2.89 14.94 18.29
C ASP A 92 -2.89 14.11 19.58
N LYS A 93 -3.85 13.20 19.72
CA LYS A 93 -4.03 12.38 20.93
C LYS A 93 -3.33 11.03 20.85
N ASP A 94 -2.64 10.75 19.75
CA ASP A 94 -2.04 9.45 19.47
C ASP A 94 -3.07 8.30 19.68
N ASP A 95 -4.35 8.57 19.37
CA ASP A 95 -5.45 7.61 19.42
C ASP A 95 -5.84 7.25 17.99
N LEU A 96 -5.25 6.17 17.48
CA LEU A 96 -5.45 5.69 16.11
C LEU A 96 -6.91 5.30 15.86
N ILE A 97 -7.59 4.75 16.87
CA ILE A 97 -8.97 4.27 16.75
C ILE A 97 -9.93 5.45 16.71
N ALA A 98 -9.79 6.41 17.63
CA ALA A 98 -10.62 7.60 17.62
C ALA A 98 -10.43 8.42 16.33
N ALA A 99 -9.18 8.54 15.85
CA ALA A 99 -8.88 9.20 14.59
C ALA A 99 -9.56 8.51 13.41
N LEU A 100 -9.45 7.18 13.30
CA LEU A 100 -10.13 6.43 12.25
C LEU A 100 -11.66 6.58 12.37
N ASP A 101 -12.23 6.35 13.55
CA ASP A 101 -13.69 6.42 13.76
C ASP A 101 -14.26 7.80 13.43
N GLU A 102 -13.54 8.88 13.75
CA GLU A 102 -13.87 10.25 13.31
C GLU A 102 -13.94 10.34 11.78
N ALA A 103 -12.92 9.84 11.09
CA ALA A 103 -12.85 9.90 9.63
C ALA A 103 -13.96 9.10 8.95
N LEU A 104 -14.43 8.01 9.58
CA LEU A 104 -15.47 7.14 9.05
C LEU A 104 -16.91 7.66 9.28
N ARG A 105 -17.12 8.68 10.11
CA ARG A 105 -18.49 9.15 10.47
C ARG A 105 -19.29 9.65 9.27
N GLU A 106 -18.62 10.30 8.32
CA GLU A 106 -19.28 10.88 7.16
C GLU A 106 -19.16 9.97 5.92
N PRO A 107 -20.25 9.87 5.12
CA PRO A 107 -20.22 9.16 3.86
C PRO A 107 -19.24 9.82 2.89
N TYR A 108 -18.54 9.02 2.09
CA TYR A 108 -17.74 9.51 0.96
C TYR A 108 -18.45 9.11 -0.33
N HIS A 109 -19.05 10.10 -1.00
CA HIS A 109 -20.01 9.88 -2.09
C HIS A 109 -21.10 8.87 -1.69
N ASP A 110 -21.32 7.85 -2.51
CA ASP A 110 -22.33 6.80 -2.31
C ASP A 110 -21.89 5.70 -1.31
N CYS A 111 -20.73 5.86 -0.66
CA CYS A 111 -20.19 4.89 0.30
C CYS A 111 -20.27 5.37 1.75
N THR A 112 -20.68 4.46 2.64
CA THR A 112 -20.58 4.62 4.10
C THR A 112 -19.61 3.60 4.69
N PHE A 113 -19.05 3.95 5.84
CA PHE A 113 -17.99 3.18 6.48
C PHE A 113 -18.30 2.94 7.95
N SER A 114 -17.93 1.76 8.45
CA SER A 114 -17.97 1.46 9.88
C SER A 114 -16.87 0.51 10.26
N ARG A 115 -16.19 0.74 11.38
CA ARG A 115 -15.20 -0.19 11.91
C ARG A 115 -15.89 -1.31 12.68
N ARG A 116 -15.41 -2.55 12.55
CA ARG A 116 -15.82 -3.64 13.45
C ARG A 116 -15.26 -3.41 14.86
N ALA A 117 -15.91 -3.97 15.86
CA ALA A 117 -15.41 -3.92 17.24
C ALA A 117 -14.06 -4.64 17.41
N GLU A 118 -13.80 -5.66 16.60
CA GLU A 118 -12.53 -6.40 16.61
C GLU A 118 -11.35 -5.49 16.26
N THR A 119 -10.32 -5.54 17.12
CA THR A 119 -9.03 -4.89 16.92
C THR A 119 -7.93 -5.88 17.34
N ARG A 120 -6.80 -5.89 16.63
CA ARG A 120 -5.66 -6.75 16.96
C ARG A 120 -4.38 -5.92 17.02
N PRO A 121 -3.65 -5.92 18.14
CA PRO A 121 -2.35 -5.25 18.21
C PRO A 121 -1.34 -5.88 17.24
N LEU A 122 -0.53 -5.03 16.60
CA LEU A 122 0.60 -5.40 15.74
C LEU A 122 1.87 -4.79 16.33
N GLY A 123 2.33 -5.38 17.44
CA GLY A 123 3.35 -4.76 18.30
C GLY A 123 2.83 -3.50 18.98
N ASP A 124 3.74 -2.63 19.42
CA ASP A 124 3.39 -1.49 20.28
C ASP A 124 2.97 -0.24 19.50
N ARG A 125 3.20 -0.23 18.19
CA ARG A 125 3.05 0.97 17.33
C ARG A 125 2.00 0.82 16.24
N ALA A 126 1.30 -0.31 16.16
CA ALA A 126 0.29 -0.53 15.15
C ALA A 126 -0.87 -1.40 15.65
N LEU A 127 -2.02 -1.22 15.01
CA LEU A 127 -3.25 -1.94 15.25
C LEU A 127 -3.84 -2.38 13.92
N ARG A 128 -4.30 -3.62 13.85
CA ARG A 128 -5.11 -4.13 12.76
C ARG A 128 -6.59 -4.01 13.11
N VAL A 129 -7.35 -3.47 12.18
CA VAL A 129 -8.81 -3.30 12.30
C VAL A 129 -9.50 -3.75 11.01
N TRP A 130 -10.83 -3.88 11.06
CA TRP A 130 -11.64 -4.24 9.90
C TRP A 130 -12.66 -3.15 9.62
N VAL A 131 -12.57 -2.55 8.44
CA VAL A 131 -13.50 -1.50 7.99
C VAL A 131 -14.53 -2.13 7.06
N GLN A 132 -15.80 -2.03 7.43
CA GLN A 132 -16.94 -2.38 6.60
C GLN A 132 -17.28 -1.20 5.70
N ILE A 133 -17.52 -1.50 4.43
CA ILE A 133 -17.93 -0.53 3.42
C ILE A 133 -19.30 -0.95 2.93
N ALA A 134 -20.24 0.00 2.91
CA ALA A 134 -21.51 -0.16 2.24
C ALA A 134 -21.59 0.83 1.06
N TYR A 135 -22.21 0.39 -0.03
CA TYR A 135 -22.50 1.21 -1.20
C TYR A 135 -24.02 1.34 -1.30
N ARG A 136 -24.54 2.57 -1.26
CA ARG A 136 -25.99 2.85 -1.25
C ARG A 136 -26.75 1.99 -0.20
N SER A 137 -26.23 2.00 1.02
CA SER A 137 -26.75 1.27 2.19
C SER A 137 -26.71 -0.26 2.10
N GLN A 138 -26.14 -0.84 1.04
CA GLN A 138 -25.95 -2.28 0.90
C GLN A 138 -24.49 -2.64 1.15
N ARG A 139 -24.25 -3.75 1.87
CA ARG A 139 -22.90 -4.23 2.17
C ARG A 139 -22.11 -4.46 0.88
N TRP A 140 -20.95 -3.82 0.78
CA TRP A 140 -20.02 -3.98 -0.35
C TRP A 140 -18.83 -4.87 0.02
N ALA A 141 -18.09 -4.50 1.08
CA ALA A 141 -16.86 -5.18 1.47
C ALA A 141 -16.58 -5.06 2.97
N THR A 142 -15.64 -5.89 3.44
CA THR A 142 -14.89 -5.64 4.67
C THR A 142 -13.42 -5.76 4.32
N ILE A 143 -12.64 -4.72 4.60
CA ILE A 143 -11.19 -4.73 4.34
C ILE A 143 -10.41 -4.65 5.65
N GLN A 144 -9.27 -5.33 5.67
CA GLN A 144 -8.29 -5.23 6.75
C GLN A 144 -7.52 -3.93 6.59
N VAL A 145 -7.38 -3.18 7.68
CA VAL A 145 -6.63 -1.93 7.74
C VAL A 145 -5.61 -2.01 8.87
N ASP A 146 -4.34 -1.82 8.53
CA ASP A 146 -3.26 -1.76 9.50
C ASP A 146 -2.92 -0.29 9.76
N LEU A 147 -3.32 0.20 10.93
CA LEU A 147 -3.07 1.56 11.40
C LEU A 147 -1.78 1.59 12.20
N ALA A 148 -0.79 2.32 11.73
CA ALA A 148 0.48 2.52 12.42
C ALA A 148 0.63 3.96 12.90
N ARG A 149 1.33 4.12 14.02
CA ARG A 149 1.90 5.40 14.45
C ARG A 149 3.02 5.81 13.49
N PRO A 150 3.25 7.10 13.26
CA PRO A 150 4.38 7.54 12.45
C PRO A 150 5.70 7.18 13.14
N ASP A 151 6.73 6.88 12.36
CA ASP A 151 8.06 6.57 12.89
C ASP A 151 8.72 7.84 13.48
N GLY A 152 8.43 9.03 12.94
CA GLY A 152 8.88 10.35 13.45
C GLY A 152 7.77 11.41 13.49
N ALA A 153 8.09 12.64 13.90
CA ALA A 153 7.12 13.73 14.02
C ALA A 153 6.51 14.13 12.66
N ASP A 154 7.34 14.15 11.62
CA ASP A 154 6.91 14.40 10.24
C ASP A 154 6.95 13.09 9.45
N ALA A 155 5.79 12.44 9.34
CA ALA A 155 5.62 11.39 8.34
C ALA A 155 5.56 12.05 6.96
N GLU A 156 6.70 12.07 6.27
CA GLU A 156 6.85 12.65 4.94
C GLU A 156 5.94 11.94 3.93
N THR A 157 5.24 12.74 3.13
CA THR A 157 4.24 12.27 2.17
C THR A 157 4.50 12.79 0.78
N GLU A 158 4.01 12.04 -0.20
CA GLU A 158 3.77 12.50 -1.56
C GLU A 158 2.32 12.22 -1.96
N ARG A 159 1.77 12.96 -2.93
CA ARG A 159 0.44 12.69 -3.49
C ARG A 159 0.62 11.89 -4.78
N LEU A 160 0.05 10.70 -4.81
CA LEU A 160 0.05 9.84 -6.00
C LEU A 160 -1.32 9.85 -6.67
N PRO A 161 -1.40 9.90 -8.02
CA PRO A 161 -2.66 9.73 -8.72
C PRO A 161 -3.38 8.47 -8.25
N SER A 162 -4.69 8.58 -8.05
CA SER A 162 -5.50 7.45 -7.63
C SER A 162 -5.76 6.47 -8.79
N ILE A 163 -6.28 5.28 -8.46
CA ILE A 163 -6.83 4.39 -9.48
C ILE A 163 -8.16 4.97 -9.96
N PRO A 164 -8.32 5.29 -11.26
CA PRO A 164 -9.56 5.86 -11.78
C PRO A 164 -10.74 4.92 -11.55
N LEU A 165 -11.83 5.47 -10.98
CA LEU A 165 -13.06 4.70 -10.76
C LEU A 165 -14.18 5.00 -11.78
N SER A 166 -13.91 5.84 -12.77
CA SER A 166 -14.82 6.21 -13.87
C SER A 166 -15.31 4.99 -14.66
N SER A 167 -14.44 3.99 -14.86
CA SER A 167 -14.75 2.69 -15.44
C SER A 167 -15.85 1.91 -14.68
N PHE A 168 -16.15 2.28 -13.43
CA PHE A 168 -17.19 1.70 -12.59
C PHE A 168 -18.37 2.66 -12.35
N GLY A 169 -18.34 3.86 -12.93
CA GLY A 169 -19.34 4.91 -12.68
C GLY A 169 -19.28 5.49 -11.27
N LEU A 170 -18.13 5.39 -10.61
CA LEU A 170 -17.89 5.93 -9.27
C LEU A 170 -16.94 7.12 -9.35
N ILE A 171 -17.07 8.02 -8.38
CA ILE A 171 -16.15 9.14 -8.17
C ILE A 171 -15.24 8.75 -7.01
N GLY A 172 -13.95 8.63 -7.28
CA GLY A 172 -12.91 8.42 -6.27
C GLY A 172 -12.11 9.70 -6.01
N PRO A 173 -11.14 9.67 -5.08
CA PRO A 173 -10.22 10.79 -4.89
C PRO A 173 -9.40 11.02 -6.15
N ALA A 174 -8.91 12.23 -6.40
CA ALA A 174 -8.05 12.51 -7.55
C ALA A 174 -6.63 11.93 -7.35
N ASP A 175 -6.13 12.05 -6.13
CA ASP A 175 -4.84 11.55 -5.69
C ASP A 175 -4.94 11.08 -4.22
N VAL A 176 -3.93 10.37 -3.74
CA VAL A 176 -3.88 9.77 -2.40
C VAL A 176 -2.56 10.14 -1.72
N ALA A 177 -2.61 10.56 -0.46
CA ALA A 177 -1.41 10.78 0.35
C ALA A 177 -0.75 9.45 0.64
N CYS A 178 0.46 9.28 0.11
CA CYS A 178 1.26 8.09 0.27
C CYS A 178 2.57 8.40 0.97
N LEU A 179 3.15 7.39 1.61
CA LEU A 179 4.50 7.45 2.14
C LEU A 179 5.47 7.77 0.98
N SER A 180 6.39 8.72 1.22
CA SER A 180 7.37 9.12 0.22
C SER A 180 8.17 7.93 -0.31
N MET A 181 8.64 8.02 -1.56
CA MET A 181 9.42 6.95 -2.19
C MET A 181 10.60 6.50 -1.32
N ARG A 182 11.36 7.46 -0.76
CA ARG A 182 12.54 7.17 0.06
C ARG A 182 12.21 6.40 1.33
N TYR A 183 11.16 6.79 2.06
CA TYR A 183 10.73 6.03 3.24
C TYR A 183 10.04 4.72 2.87
N HIS A 184 9.40 4.62 1.71
CA HIS A 184 8.85 3.34 1.24
C HIS A 184 9.97 2.31 1.04
N VAL A 185 11.05 2.68 0.35
CA VAL A 185 12.25 1.83 0.18
C VAL A 185 12.87 1.49 1.54
N ALA A 186 13.09 2.48 2.41
CA ALA A 186 13.67 2.28 3.74
C ALA A 186 12.88 1.29 4.60
N GLN A 187 11.56 1.44 4.67
CA GLN A 187 10.70 0.56 5.45
C GLN A 187 10.66 -0.86 4.89
N LYS A 188 10.78 -1.03 3.56
CA LYS A 188 10.86 -2.35 2.92
C LYS A 188 12.18 -3.05 3.23
N PHE A 189 13.32 -2.35 3.14
CA PHE A 189 14.61 -2.92 3.57
C PHE A 189 14.59 -3.31 5.05
N HIS A 190 14.10 -2.43 5.93
CA HIS A 190 13.97 -2.74 7.35
C HIS A 190 13.07 -3.96 7.59
N GLY A 191 11.90 -4.02 6.94
CA GLY A 191 10.97 -5.14 7.08
C GLY A 191 11.57 -6.47 6.61
N MET A 192 12.14 -6.49 5.41
CA MET A 192 12.75 -7.67 4.80
C MET A 192 13.91 -8.24 5.62
N THR A 193 14.71 -7.38 6.26
CA THR A 193 15.92 -7.77 7.00
C THR A 193 15.70 -7.93 8.51
N LYS A 194 14.48 -7.70 8.99
CA LYS A 194 14.13 -7.85 10.40
C LYS A 194 14.34 -9.28 10.86
N VAL A 195 15.00 -9.43 12.02
CA VAL A 195 15.14 -10.71 12.72
C VAL A 195 13.97 -10.88 13.70
N PRO A 196 13.12 -11.92 13.57
CA PRO A 196 12.01 -12.15 14.48
C PRO A 196 12.47 -12.37 15.94
N ARG A 197 11.87 -11.65 16.89
CA ARG A 197 12.29 -11.66 18.32
C ARG A 197 12.10 -12.99 19.04
N HIS A 198 11.15 -13.83 18.62
CA HIS A 198 10.75 -15.06 19.32
C HIS A 198 11.25 -16.34 18.65
N GLY A 199 12.24 -16.23 17.75
CA GLY A 199 12.57 -17.31 16.83
C GLY A 199 11.49 -17.49 15.76
N GLY A 200 11.86 -18.15 14.67
CA GLY A 200 11.04 -18.24 13.46
C GLY A 200 11.65 -17.49 12.28
N GLU A 201 11.14 -17.79 11.11
CA GLU A 201 11.63 -17.22 9.86
C GLU A 201 10.82 -15.97 9.50
N ASN A 202 11.49 -14.94 8.99
CA ASN A 202 10.82 -13.79 8.41
C ASN A 202 10.07 -14.25 7.15
N ASP A 203 8.78 -13.95 7.00
CA ASP A 203 7.95 -14.37 5.85
C ASP A 203 7.77 -13.25 4.81
N ARG A 204 8.55 -12.18 4.93
CA ARG A 204 8.43 -10.96 4.11
C ARG A 204 9.16 -11.04 2.77
N PHE A 205 9.09 -12.20 2.11
CA PHE A 205 9.62 -12.38 0.75
C PHE A 205 9.02 -11.40 -0.26
N ARG A 206 7.80 -10.92 -0.01
CA ARG A 206 7.13 -9.88 -0.80
C ARG A 206 7.87 -8.55 -0.76
N ASP A 207 8.56 -8.22 0.34
CA ASP A 207 9.34 -7.00 0.44
C ASP A 207 10.58 -7.05 -0.50
N ALA A 208 11.16 -8.23 -0.76
CA ALA A 208 12.22 -8.40 -1.76
C ALA A 208 11.73 -8.12 -3.19
N VAL A 209 10.53 -8.59 -3.53
CA VAL A 209 9.85 -8.30 -4.81
C VAL A 209 9.55 -6.80 -4.92
N ASP A 210 8.94 -6.22 -3.89
CA ASP A 210 8.54 -4.82 -3.86
C ASP A 210 9.78 -3.90 -3.98
N LEU A 211 10.91 -4.23 -3.36
CA LEU A 211 12.16 -3.47 -3.48
C LEU A 211 12.73 -3.47 -4.90
N LEU A 212 12.71 -4.61 -5.60
CA LEU A 212 13.17 -4.68 -6.99
C LEU A 212 12.27 -3.85 -7.92
N LEU A 213 10.96 -3.86 -7.69
CA LEU A 213 10.01 -3.00 -8.40
C LEU A 213 10.21 -1.51 -8.10
N LEU A 214 10.42 -1.15 -6.83
CA LEU A 214 10.68 0.23 -6.43
C LEU A 214 12.00 0.75 -7.00
N ARG A 215 13.03 -0.10 -7.09
CA ARG A 215 14.33 0.23 -7.70
C ARG A 215 14.18 0.72 -9.14
N GLU A 216 13.28 0.10 -9.92
CA GLU A 216 13.00 0.51 -11.30
C GLU A 216 12.32 1.88 -11.39
N LEU A 217 11.75 2.41 -10.30
CA LEU A 217 11.05 3.68 -10.27
C LEU A 217 11.88 4.85 -9.75
N LEU A 218 13.13 4.62 -9.35
CA LEU A 218 13.96 5.65 -8.72
C LEU A 218 14.51 6.71 -9.67
N HIS A 219 13.96 6.84 -10.88
CA HIS A 219 14.35 7.89 -11.82
C HIS A 219 14.18 9.28 -11.18
N GLY A 220 15.30 9.97 -10.95
CA GLY A 220 15.33 11.29 -10.31
C GLY A 220 15.22 11.29 -8.77
N THR A 221 15.13 10.12 -8.13
CA THR A 221 15.21 10.01 -6.66
C THR A 221 16.68 9.94 -6.24
N SER A 222 17.10 10.83 -5.33
CA SER A 222 18.46 10.82 -4.80
C SER A 222 18.72 9.59 -3.94
N LEU A 223 19.76 8.81 -4.26
CA LEU A 223 20.21 7.70 -3.43
C LEU A 223 20.65 8.18 -2.03
N GLN A 224 21.23 9.38 -1.92
CA GLN A 224 21.57 10.01 -0.65
C GLN A 224 20.31 10.24 0.21
N ALA A 225 19.21 10.71 -0.40
CA ALA A 225 17.96 10.90 0.34
C ALA A 225 17.34 9.56 0.79
N ILE A 226 17.53 8.49 0.01
CA ILE A 226 17.12 7.13 0.41
C ILE A 226 18.00 6.63 1.56
N ARG A 227 19.31 6.88 1.52
CA ARG A 227 20.25 6.55 2.60
C ARG A 227 19.82 7.21 3.91
N GLU A 228 19.56 8.52 3.90
CA GLU A 228 19.08 9.26 5.06
C GLU A 228 17.76 8.67 5.61
N ALA A 229 16.81 8.34 4.73
CA ALA A 229 15.55 7.70 5.13
C ALA A 229 15.77 6.31 5.74
N CYS A 230 16.73 5.54 5.23
CA CYS A 230 17.13 4.26 5.77
C CYS A 230 17.78 4.40 7.15
N GLU A 231 18.78 5.26 7.29
CA GLU A 231 19.45 5.55 8.57
C GLU A 231 18.42 5.98 9.64
N ASP A 232 17.49 6.87 9.27
CA ASP A 232 16.39 7.28 10.15
C ASP A 232 15.48 6.12 10.55
N THR A 233 15.00 5.35 9.57
CA THR A 233 14.07 4.24 9.83
C THR A 233 14.67 3.21 10.78
N PHE A 234 15.93 2.84 10.54
CA PHE A 234 16.64 1.85 11.37
C PHE A 234 16.95 2.39 12.76
N ARG A 235 17.40 3.65 12.87
CA ARG A 235 17.65 4.32 14.14
C ARG A 235 16.40 4.44 15.00
N ILE A 236 15.28 4.86 14.40
CA ILE A 236 14.01 5.06 15.12
C ILE A 236 13.44 3.72 15.62
N ARG A 237 13.47 2.69 14.77
CA ARG A 237 12.90 1.38 15.12
C ARG A 237 13.81 0.60 16.08
N ALA A 238 15.13 0.81 16.01
CA ALA A 238 16.12 0.25 16.94
C ALA A 238 16.00 -1.27 17.12
N GLU A 239 15.65 -2.01 16.05
CA GLU A 239 15.51 -3.46 16.09
C GLU A 239 16.77 -4.20 15.61
N HIS A 240 17.47 -3.63 14.62
CA HIS A 240 18.74 -4.12 14.08
C HIS A 240 19.48 -2.96 13.36
N PRO A 241 20.82 -3.06 13.17
CA PRO A 241 21.61 -1.92 12.67
C PRO A 241 21.47 -1.69 11.17
N TRP A 242 21.77 -0.45 10.76
CA TRP A 242 22.02 -0.06 9.38
C TRP A 242 23.54 -0.04 9.09
N PRO A 243 23.99 -0.44 7.89
CA PRO A 243 23.23 -1.17 6.87
C PRO A 243 22.97 -2.62 7.31
N PRO A 244 21.81 -3.21 6.96
CA PRO A 244 21.55 -4.60 7.29
C PRO A 244 22.34 -5.56 6.39
N ALA A 245 22.65 -6.75 6.93
CA ALA A 245 22.98 -7.87 6.07
C ALA A 245 21.73 -8.40 5.37
N ILE A 246 21.78 -8.53 4.04
CA ILE A 246 20.70 -9.15 3.27
C ILE A 246 20.98 -10.65 3.18
N VAL A 247 20.22 -11.47 3.88
CA VAL A 247 20.28 -12.94 3.76
C VAL A 247 18.86 -13.43 3.51
N LEU A 248 18.58 -13.92 2.30
CA LEU A 248 17.24 -14.37 1.95
C LEU A 248 17.05 -15.84 2.38
N PRO A 249 16.04 -16.17 3.20
CA PRO A 249 15.82 -17.53 3.64
C PRO A 249 15.55 -18.50 2.46
N PRO A 250 16.11 -19.73 2.48
CA PRO A 250 15.90 -20.69 1.39
C PRO A 250 14.43 -21.03 1.12
N SER A 251 13.58 -20.97 2.15
CA SER A 251 12.12 -21.17 2.03
C SER A 251 11.44 -20.14 1.10
N TRP A 252 12.05 -18.98 0.88
CA TRP A 252 11.52 -17.95 0.00
C TRP A 252 11.65 -18.32 -1.47
N ARG A 253 12.47 -19.33 -1.82
CA ARG A 253 12.85 -19.64 -3.21
C ARG A 253 11.65 -19.85 -4.13
N GLU A 254 10.70 -20.70 -3.72
CA GLU A 254 9.49 -20.97 -4.50
C GLU A 254 8.50 -19.80 -4.53
N PRO A 255 8.05 -19.23 -3.38
CA PRO A 255 7.09 -18.15 -3.39
C PRO A 255 7.62 -16.87 -4.06
N TYR A 256 8.91 -16.57 -3.88
CA TYR A 256 9.57 -15.47 -4.58
C TYR A 256 9.57 -15.71 -6.10
N ALA A 257 10.05 -16.86 -6.57
CA ALA A 257 10.18 -17.12 -8.00
C ALA A 257 8.82 -17.13 -8.73
N ALA A 258 7.78 -17.65 -8.06
CA ALA A 258 6.41 -17.59 -8.59
C ALA A 258 5.93 -16.14 -8.77
N MET A 259 6.14 -15.30 -7.76
CA MET A 259 5.74 -13.89 -7.80
C MET A 259 6.57 -13.07 -8.79
N ALA A 260 7.88 -13.25 -8.81
CA ALA A 260 8.79 -12.57 -9.74
C ALA A 260 8.40 -12.83 -11.21
N ARG A 261 8.11 -14.09 -11.56
CA ARG A 261 7.62 -14.44 -12.91
C ARG A 261 6.28 -13.80 -13.23
N ALA A 262 5.33 -13.82 -12.29
CA ALA A 262 4.00 -13.23 -12.49
C ALA A 262 4.07 -11.71 -12.73
N LEU A 263 5.07 -11.03 -12.16
CA LEU A 263 5.26 -9.58 -12.28
C LEU A 263 6.28 -9.17 -13.35
N GLY A 264 6.87 -10.14 -14.05
CA GLY A 264 7.88 -9.89 -15.10
C GLY A 264 9.20 -9.31 -14.57
N ILE A 265 9.56 -9.61 -13.32
CA ILE A 265 10.85 -9.22 -12.74
C ILE A 265 11.97 -10.07 -13.36
N GLN A 266 13.11 -9.45 -13.66
CA GLN A 266 14.23 -10.11 -14.34
C GLN A 266 14.92 -11.15 -13.45
N GLU A 267 15.12 -10.82 -12.18
CA GLU A 267 15.75 -11.68 -11.18
C GLU A 267 14.81 -12.81 -10.72
N THR A 268 14.41 -13.72 -11.60
CA THR A 268 13.37 -14.74 -11.31
C THR A 268 13.76 -15.82 -10.31
N ASN A 269 15.02 -15.90 -9.87
CA ASN A 269 15.49 -16.81 -8.82
C ASN A 269 16.04 -16.06 -7.61
N LEU A 270 15.92 -16.66 -6.42
CA LEU A 270 16.24 -16.02 -5.15
C LEU A 270 17.70 -15.56 -5.05
N ASP A 271 18.64 -16.32 -5.62
CA ASP A 271 20.07 -15.99 -5.54
C ASP A 271 20.40 -14.76 -6.39
N ALA A 272 19.76 -14.61 -7.56
CA ALA A 272 19.85 -13.40 -8.37
C ALA A 272 19.20 -12.19 -7.68
N ALA A 273 18.04 -12.41 -7.05
CA ALA A 273 17.36 -11.38 -6.28
C ALA A 273 18.22 -10.87 -5.11
N GLU A 274 18.84 -11.80 -4.37
CA GLU A 274 19.72 -11.44 -3.26
C GLU A 274 20.91 -10.61 -3.75
N ARG A 275 21.58 -11.00 -4.84
CA ARG A 275 22.67 -10.21 -5.43
C ARG A 275 22.21 -8.81 -5.83
N ALA A 276 21.10 -8.71 -6.56
CA ALA A 276 20.53 -7.44 -7.01
C ALA A 276 20.15 -6.51 -5.85
N LEU A 277 19.61 -7.06 -4.76
CA LEU A 277 19.27 -6.30 -3.56
C LEU A 277 20.50 -5.86 -2.77
N ARG A 278 21.55 -6.70 -2.70
CA ARG A 278 22.84 -6.34 -2.09
C ARG A 278 23.52 -5.21 -2.86
N GLU A 279 23.55 -5.28 -4.18
CA GLU A 279 24.08 -4.21 -5.05
C GLU A 279 23.28 -2.91 -4.86
N PHE A 280 21.95 -3.02 -4.80
CA PHE A 280 21.09 -1.86 -4.58
C PHE A 280 21.33 -1.22 -3.20
N LEU A 281 21.43 -2.03 -2.13
CA LEU A 281 21.75 -1.53 -0.79
C LEU A 281 23.14 -0.88 -0.74
N ALA A 282 24.14 -1.49 -1.36
CA ALA A 282 25.50 -0.94 -1.42
C ALA A 282 25.55 0.40 -2.17
N ALA A 283 24.77 0.55 -3.25
CA ALA A 283 24.66 1.82 -3.98
C ALA A 283 24.01 2.92 -3.13
N ILE A 284 23.01 2.58 -2.30
CA ILE A 284 22.41 3.51 -1.33
C ILE A 284 23.43 3.88 -0.25
N GLU A 285 24.15 2.91 0.30
CA GLU A 285 25.16 3.12 1.34
C GLU A 285 26.34 3.99 0.86
N ALA A 286 26.71 3.89 -0.41
CA ALA A 286 27.82 4.65 -0.99
C ALA A 286 27.45 6.10 -1.39
N ALA A 287 26.16 6.44 -1.39
CA ALA A 287 25.65 7.76 -1.81
C ALA A 287 25.80 8.85 -0.74
#